data_AF-A0A4U0EVS1-F1
#
_entry.id   AF-A0A4U0EVS1-F1
#
_cell.length_a   1.000
_cell.length_b   1.000
_cell.length_c   1.000
_cell.angle_alpha   90.00
_cell.angle_beta   90.00
_cell.angle_gamma   90.00
#
_symmetry.space_group_name_H-M   'P 1'
#
loop_
_entity.id
_entity.type
_entity.pdbx_description
1 polymer ?
#
loop_
_entity_poly.entity_id
_entity_poly.type
_entity_poly.pdbx_seq_one_letter_code
_entity_poly.pdbx_strand_id
1 'polypeptide(L)'
;MAKQKTLKQSRQEAELLVSELEKEIAKVKKAIKIGLTDLNSAKEVKRDFNKLIPQINNISTKVENSLSSFKTDRDRLKRLLRTVDKFYENKYLPLHNKINNKETGLSKTIVKGRQIERQFNNLKLSHQKQVTEIKKLVTESRQKNNELKRIEAKLRTINSSILDTEKTVNEKRKIITEADVVIEASKNKILKYEKDIQEKANLINQVHKKSEEAFEDITSWHEEASTTLKKIKNIYQIAGNTGLGGEFDKKRTVLRSELQKWEKHIFYSTLLLLLIILGLFLLQLMIVEWEMSNLKFDANFFVRFLITSPLIFYIIFAAKEYNKTKSLLEKYSFKTAIALSIDAHINLLTGIEEFKTNENSVDRIMDFVMSGFNKLYNEPYTDESYRMKLKMAKTELELDKKILTYIDKIKNER
;
A
#
# COMPACT_ATOMS: atom_id res chain seq x y z
N MET A 1 -112.95 50.02 -11.37
CA MET A 1 -112.79 51.47 -11.18
C MET A 1 -114.09 52.06 -10.64
N ALA A 2 -114.16 52.34 -9.34
CA ALA A 2 -115.30 53.07 -8.76
C ALA A 2 -115.24 54.53 -9.25
N LYS A 3 -116.18 54.93 -10.13
CA LYS A 3 -116.27 56.29 -10.66
C LYS A 3 -116.68 57.24 -9.53
N GLN A 4 -115.74 58.07 -9.07
CA GLN A 4 -115.97 59.12 -8.08
C GLN A 4 -117.06 60.10 -8.60
N LYS A 5 -118.20 60.13 -7.91
CA LYS A 5 -119.28 61.12 -8.09
C LYS A 5 -118.79 62.53 -7.74
N THR A 6 -119.19 63.54 -8.50
CA THR A 6 -118.85 64.95 -8.29
C THR A 6 -119.74 65.62 -7.24
N LEU A 7 -119.12 66.44 -6.37
CA LEU A 7 -119.72 67.06 -5.18
C LEU A 7 -120.98 67.93 -5.42
N LYS A 8 -121.18 68.42 -6.66
CA LYS A 8 -122.25 69.37 -6.99
C LYS A 8 -123.63 68.70 -7.13
N GLN A 9 -123.67 67.46 -7.62
CA GLN A 9 -124.91 66.69 -7.76
C GLN A 9 -125.45 66.20 -6.41
N SER A 10 -124.58 65.92 -5.44
CA SER A 10 -124.99 65.43 -4.11
C SER A 10 -125.52 66.51 -3.17
N ARG A 11 -125.43 67.79 -3.54
CA ARG A 11 -125.89 68.93 -2.72
C ARG A 11 -127.36 69.29 -2.97
N GLN A 12 -127.83 69.23 -4.21
CA GLN A 12 -129.19 69.62 -4.58
C GLN A 12 -130.25 68.58 -4.20
N GLU A 13 -129.91 67.28 -4.20
CA GLU A 13 -130.83 66.23 -3.75
C GLU A 13 -131.10 66.27 -2.23
N ALA A 14 -130.18 66.82 -1.43
CA ALA A 14 -130.28 66.79 0.04
C ALA A 14 -131.21 67.87 0.62
N GLU A 15 -131.46 68.97 -0.10
CA GLU A 15 -132.28 70.09 0.39
C GLU A 15 -133.79 69.86 0.18
N LEU A 16 -134.18 69.16 -0.89
CA LEU A 16 -135.58 68.85 -1.20
C LEU A 16 -136.18 67.83 -0.21
N LEU A 17 -135.40 66.81 0.20
CA LEU A 17 -135.88 65.72 1.03
C LEU A 17 -136.21 66.10 2.49
N VAL A 18 -135.69 67.21 2.99
CA VAL A 18 -135.80 67.58 4.42
C VAL A 18 -137.09 68.36 4.73
N SER A 19 -137.68 69.01 3.74
CA SER A 19 -138.85 69.90 3.91
C SER A 19 -140.19 69.16 4.03
N GLU A 20 -140.41 68.10 3.26
CA GLU A 20 -141.69 67.38 3.23
C GLU A 20 -141.94 66.51 4.47
N LEU A 21 -140.88 66.01 5.08
CA LEU A 21 -140.97 65.07 6.18
C LEU A 21 -141.62 65.72 7.44
N GLU A 22 -141.28 66.95 7.81
CA GLU A 22 -141.60 67.51 9.14
C GLU A 22 -143.09 67.63 9.52
N LYS A 23 -144.02 67.69 8.57
CA LYS A 23 -145.44 67.97 8.85
C LYS A 23 -146.28 66.75 9.25
N GLU A 24 -145.94 65.55 8.78
CA GLU A 24 -146.83 64.38 8.89
C GLU A 24 -146.77 63.68 10.27
N ILE A 25 -145.66 63.76 10.97
CA ILE A 25 -145.42 62.95 12.19
C ILE A 25 -146.13 63.43 13.44
N ALA A 26 -146.47 64.71 13.52
CA ALA A 26 -147.02 65.29 14.73
C ALA A 26 -148.44 64.76 15.07
N LYS A 27 -149.21 64.33 14.08
CA LYS A 27 -150.63 63.93 14.25
C LYS A 27 -150.80 62.48 14.71
N VAL A 28 -149.98 61.59 14.18
CA VAL A 28 -150.10 60.13 14.35
C VAL A 28 -149.80 59.65 15.77
N LYS A 29 -148.89 60.34 16.48
CA LYS A 29 -148.37 59.97 17.81
C LYS A 29 -149.42 59.99 18.94
N LYS A 30 -150.47 60.80 18.78
CA LYS A 30 -151.41 61.10 19.87
C LYS A 30 -152.58 60.11 19.97
N ALA A 31 -152.93 59.45 18.87
CA ALA A 31 -154.12 58.58 18.79
C ALA A 31 -153.90 57.16 19.37
N ILE A 32 -152.69 56.61 19.23
CA ILE A 32 -152.39 55.21 19.59
C ILE A 32 -152.35 54.96 21.08
N LYS A 33 -151.81 55.91 21.83
CA LYS A 33 -151.54 55.75 23.26
C LYS A 33 -152.81 55.63 24.11
N ILE A 34 -153.94 56.08 23.60
CA ILE A 34 -155.22 56.02 24.32
C ILE A 34 -155.85 54.62 24.14
N GLY A 35 -155.87 54.10 22.91
CA GLY A 35 -156.57 52.84 22.60
C GLY A 35 -155.94 51.55 23.17
N LEU A 36 -154.64 51.54 23.46
CA LEU A 36 -153.97 50.38 24.07
C LEU A 36 -154.33 50.19 25.55
N THR A 37 -154.56 51.29 26.27
CA THR A 37 -154.76 51.29 27.73
C THR A 37 -156.14 50.73 28.10
N ASP A 38 -157.16 51.04 27.32
CA ASP A 38 -158.54 50.60 27.61
C ASP A 38 -158.77 49.12 27.29
N LEU A 39 -157.96 48.53 26.41
CA LEU A 39 -158.16 47.14 25.97
C LEU A 39 -157.59 46.09 26.94
N ASN A 40 -156.47 46.40 27.61
CA ASN A 40 -155.86 45.46 28.55
C ASN A 40 -156.73 45.24 29.80
N SER A 41 -157.55 46.24 30.15
CA SER A 41 -158.58 46.17 31.19
C SER A 41 -159.72 45.20 30.86
N ALA A 42 -159.92 44.85 29.59
CA ALA A 42 -160.97 43.92 29.14
C ALA A 42 -160.58 42.43 29.23
N LYS A 43 -159.34 42.09 29.64
CA LYS A 43 -158.78 40.74 29.51
C LYS A 43 -159.24 39.72 30.57
N GLU A 44 -159.70 40.15 31.76
CA GLU A 44 -160.04 39.24 32.87
C GLU A 44 -161.53 38.91 33.01
N VAL A 45 -162.46 39.60 32.34
CA VAL A 45 -163.87 39.60 32.79
C VAL A 45 -164.85 38.74 31.98
N LYS A 46 -164.71 38.47 30.66
CA LYS A 46 -165.67 37.58 29.96
C LYS A 46 -165.26 37.07 28.57
N ARG A 47 -165.64 35.82 28.29
CA ARG A 47 -165.13 34.87 27.28
C ARG A 47 -165.39 35.19 25.79
N ASP A 48 -166.06 36.28 25.43
CA ASP A 48 -166.37 36.66 24.04
C ASP A 48 -165.40 37.70 23.40
N PHE A 49 -164.42 38.22 24.15
CA PHE A 49 -163.44 39.21 23.64
C PHE A 49 -162.36 38.64 22.70
N ASN A 50 -162.30 37.30 22.55
CA ASN A 50 -161.31 36.63 21.72
C ASN A 50 -161.45 36.91 20.20
N LYS A 51 -162.53 37.57 19.74
CA LYS A 51 -162.68 38.04 18.35
C LYS A 51 -162.19 39.48 18.08
N LEU A 52 -161.98 40.33 19.10
CA LEU A 52 -161.56 41.75 18.94
C LEU A 52 -160.05 41.99 19.18
N ILE A 53 -159.38 41.10 19.91
CA ILE A 53 -157.95 41.14 20.22
C ILE A 53 -157.03 41.16 18.96
N PRO A 54 -157.32 40.41 17.87
CA PRO A 54 -156.45 40.42 16.70
C PRO A 54 -156.50 41.74 15.90
N GLN A 55 -157.64 42.42 15.90
CA GLN A 55 -157.81 43.65 15.11
C GLN A 55 -157.12 44.86 15.74
N ILE A 56 -156.98 44.90 17.07
CA ILE A 56 -156.40 46.05 17.78
C ILE A 56 -154.88 45.94 17.93
N ASN A 57 -154.35 44.72 18.07
CA ASN A 57 -152.90 44.51 17.99
C ASN A 57 -152.34 44.83 16.59
N ASN A 58 -153.10 44.60 15.53
CA ASN A 58 -152.65 44.94 14.18
C ASN A 58 -152.64 46.47 13.91
N ILE A 59 -153.46 47.24 14.63
CA ILE A 59 -153.51 48.70 14.51
C ILE A 59 -152.43 49.37 15.37
N SER A 60 -152.14 48.86 16.58
CA SER A 60 -151.08 49.44 17.44
C SER A 60 -149.67 49.22 16.90
N THR A 61 -149.40 48.02 16.36
CA THR A 61 -148.07 47.68 15.83
C THR A 61 -147.72 48.47 14.57
N LYS A 62 -148.72 48.88 13.79
CA LYS A 62 -148.50 49.66 12.57
C LYS A 62 -148.17 51.13 12.81
N VAL A 63 -148.32 51.64 14.02
CA VAL A 63 -148.20 53.09 14.25
C VAL A 63 -147.01 53.50 15.11
N GLU A 64 -146.50 52.66 16.02
CA GLU A 64 -145.28 53.00 16.78
C GLU A 64 -143.99 52.88 15.95
N ASN A 65 -143.96 51.99 14.96
CA ASN A 65 -142.79 51.84 14.09
C ASN A 65 -142.59 53.02 13.13
N SER A 66 -143.66 53.70 12.70
CA SER A 66 -143.56 54.85 11.80
C SER A 66 -143.12 56.14 12.51
N LEU A 67 -142.88 56.08 13.81
CA LEU A 67 -142.81 57.22 14.71
C LEU A 67 -141.43 57.42 15.34
N SER A 68 -140.57 56.40 15.24
CA SER A 68 -139.17 56.40 15.67
C SER A 68 -138.20 56.69 14.51
N SER A 69 -138.60 56.41 13.27
CA SER A 69 -137.71 56.43 12.11
C SER A 69 -137.32 57.82 11.60
N PHE A 70 -137.85 58.92 12.15
CA PHE A 70 -138.05 60.10 11.30
C PHE A 70 -137.74 61.46 11.97
N LYS A 71 -137.81 61.59 13.29
CA LYS A 71 -137.32 62.82 13.97
C LYS A 71 -135.79 62.88 14.06
N THR A 72 -135.13 61.73 14.12
CA THR A 72 -133.70 61.63 14.46
C THR A 72 -132.77 61.97 13.28
N ASP A 73 -133.14 61.63 12.03
CA ASP A 73 -132.23 61.83 10.89
C ASP A 73 -132.34 63.20 10.20
N ARG A 74 -133.45 63.89 10.40
CA ARG A 74 -133.62 65.29 10.00
C ARG A 74 -132.54 66.21 10.58
N ASP A 75 -132.23 66.09 11.87
CA ASP A 75 -131.32 67.01 12.56
C ASP A 75 -129.84 66.70 12.27
N ARG A 76 -129.54 65.48 11.76
CA ARG A 76 -128.19 65.06 11.39
C ARG A 76 -127.78 65.62 10.02
N LEU A 77 -128.69 65.70 9.06
CA LEU A 77 -128.45 66.28 7.73
C LEU A 77 -128.10 67.78 7.77
N LYS A 78 -128.80 68.56 8.61
CA LYS A 78 -128.53 70.00 8.78
C LYS A 78 -127.12 70.30 9.34
N ARG A 79 -126.54 69.41 10.15
CA ARG A 79 -125.18 69.60 10.72
C ARG A 79 -124.07 69.25 9.74
N LEU A 80 -124.27 68.24 8.88
CA LEU A 80 -123.30 67.83 7.85
C LEU A 80 -123.11 68.92 6.79
N LEU A 81 -124.19 69.59 6.37
CA LEU A 81 -124.15 70.65 5.35
C LEU A 81 -123.24 71.84 5.74
N ARG A 82 -123.31 72.32 6.99
CA ARG A 82 -122.43 73.41 7.48
C ARG A 82 -120.95 73.04 7.58
N THR A 83 -120.62 71.75 7.67
CA THR A 83 -119.23 71.27 7.81
C THR A 83 -118.52 71.20 6.45
N VAL A 84 -119.28 70.99 5.36
CA VAL A 84 -118.76 70.94 3.99
C VAL A 84 -118.35 72.32 3.48
N ASP A 85 -119.13 73.37 3.78
CA ASP A 85 -118.80 74.74 3.33
C ASP A 85 -117.49 75.27 3.96
N LYS A 86 -117.19 74.89 5.22
CA LYS A 86 -115.94 75.29 5.91
C LYS A 86 -114.68 74.59 5.38
N PHE A 87 -114.84 73.45 4.69
CA PHE A 87 -113.75 72.66 4.11
C PHE A 87 -113.29 73.22 2.75
N TYR A 88 -114.20 73.81 1.97
CA TYR A 88 -113.92 74.32 0.64
C TYR A 88 -113.02 75.58 0.68
N GLU A 89 -113.29 76.52 1.59
CA GLU A 89 -112.52 77.76 1.68
C GLU A 89 -111.15 77.60 2.36
N ASN A 90 -110.99 76.67 3.32
CA ASN A 90 -109.77 76.57 4.13
C ASN A 90 -108.75 75.50 3.70
N LYS A 91 -109.14 74.49 2.90
CA LYS A 91 -108.25 73.35 2.55
C LYS A 91 -107.88 73.22 1.07
N TYR A 92 -108.67 73.77 0.14
CA TYR A 92 -108.44 73.58 -1.30
C TYR A 92 -107.44 74.60 -1.89
N LEU A 93 -107.54 75.89 -1.53
CA LEU A 93 -106.58 76.92 -1.96
C LEU A 93 -105.10 76.63 -1.60
N PRO A 94 -104.75 76.03 -0.44
CA PRO A 94 -103.36 75.69 -0.09
C PRO A 94 -102.73 74.57 -0.92
N LEU A 95 -103.51 73.71 -1.59
CA LEU A 95 -103.00 72.57 -2.35
C LEU A 95 -102.40 72.97 -3.71
N HIS A 96 -102.85 74.09 -4.29
CA HIS A 96 -102.32 74.64 -5.54
C HIS A 96 -100.86 75.12 -5.39
N ASN A 97 -100.48 75.61 -4.20
CA ASN A 97 -99.11 76.06 -3.90
C ASN A 97 -98.10 74.92 -3.66
N LYS A 98 -98.54 73.65 -3.51
CA LYS A 98 -97.65 72.50 -3.28
C LYS A 98 -97.07 71.87 -4.56
N ILE A 99 -97.54 72.25 -5.74
CA ILE A 99 -97.14 71.60 -7.00
C ILE A 99 -96.02 72.36 -7.75
N ASN A 100 -95.94 73.69 -7.67
CA ASN A 100 -95.04 74.52 -8.51
C ASN A 100 -93.97 75.37 -7.77
N ASN A 101 -93.70 75.14 -6.47
CA ASN A 101 -92.70 75.92 -5.72
C ASN A 101 -91.24 75.45 -6.00
N LYS A 102 -90.35 76.37 -6.41
CA LYS A 102 -88.93 76.14 -6.77
C LYS A 102 -88.05 75.61 -5.62
N GLU A 103 -88.46 75.74 -4.35
CA GLU A 103 -87.60 75.36 -3.22
C GLU A 103 -87.96 74.03 -2.53
N THR A 104 -89.22 73.56 -2.63
CA THR A 104 -89.73 72.42 -1.83
C THR A 104 -90.75 71.50 -2.54
N GLY A 105 -91.06 71.70 -3.83
CA GLY A 105 -92.02 70.86 -4.58
C GLY A 105 -91.47 69.54 -5.14
N LEU A 106 -92.36 68.67 -5.65
CA LEU A 106 -92.09 67.32 -6.19
C LEU A 106 -90.92 67.28 -7.20
N SER A 107 -90.71 68.35 -7.96
CA SER A 107 -89.60 68.52 -8.91
C SER A 107 -88.21 68.47 -8.25
N LYS A 108 -87.99 69.10 -7.08
CA LYS A 108 -86.71 69.05 -6.37
C LYS A 108 -86.47 67.67 -5.74
N THR A 109 -87.52 66.98 -5.31
CA THR A 109 -87.45 65.59 -4.84
C THR A 109 -87.07 64.64 -5.98
N ILE A 110 -87.56 64.86 -7.21
CA ILE A 110 -87.13 64.12 -8.41
C ILE A 110 -85.68 64.46 -8.78
N VAL A 111 -85.23 65.71 -8.66
CA VAL A 111 -83.82 66.10 -8.91
C VAL A 111 -82.88 65.49 -7.87
N LYS A 112 -83.24 65.53 -6.57
CA LYS A 112 -82.50 64.82 -5.51
C LYS A 112 -82.51 63.30 -5.74
N GLY A 113 -83.65 62.73 -6.16
CA GLY A 113 -83.77 61.32 -6.52
C GLY A 113 -82.84 60.92 -7.68
N ARG A 114 -82.80 61.72 -8.76
CA ARG A 114 -81.85 61.51 -9.88
C ARG A 114 -80.39 61.73 -9.46
N GLN A 115 -80.11 62.65 -8.53
CA GLN A 115 -78.76 62.86 -8.01
C GLN A 115 -78.32 61.67 -7.14
N ILE A 116 -79.20 61.15 -6.29
CA ILE A 116 -78.97 59.93 -5.52
C ILE A 116 -78.81 58.73 -6.45
N GLU A 117 -79.61 58.61 -7.51
CA GLU A 117 -79.47 57.56 -8.53
C GLU A 117 -78.10 57.64 -9.24
N ARG A 118 -77.65 58.84 -9.61
CA ARG A 118 -76.30 59.06 -10.17
C ARG A 118 -75.21 58.71 -9.16
N GLN A 119 -75.35 59.13 -7.89
CA GLN A 119 -74.41 58.79 -6.83
C GLN A 119 -74.38 57.28 -6.55
N PHE A 120 -75.53 56.62 -6.56
CA PHE A 120 -75.67 55.18 -6.40
C PHE A 120 -75.05 54.42 -7.58
N ASN A 121 -75.28 54.86 -8.81
CA ASN A 121 -74.64 54.27 -9.99
C ASN A 121 -73.12 54.47 -9.98
N ASN A 122 -72.62 55.65 -9.57
CA ASN A 122 -71.20 55.91 -9.40
C ASN A 122 -70.60 55.05 -8.27
N LEU A 123 -71.31 54.89 -7.15
CA LEU A 123 -70.92 54.03 -6.04
C LEU A 123 -70.87 52.56 -6.47
N LYS A 124 -71.87 52.10 -7.24
CA LYS A 124 -71.94 50.76 -7.82
C LYS A 124 -70.77 50.50 -8.77
N LEU A 125 -70.46 51.44 -9.66
CA LEU A 125 -69.31 51.36 -10.56
C LEU A 125 -67.98 51.36 -9.79
N SER A 126 -67.86 52.19 -8.74
CA SER A 126 -66.69 52.23 -7.86
C SER A 126 -66.50 50.91 -7.09
N HIS A 127 -67.56 50.37 -6.51
CA HIS A 127 -67.54 49.06 -5.85
C HIS A 127 -67.23 47.94 -6.83
N GLN A 128 -67.77 47.96 -8.05
CA GLN A 128 -67.41 46.98 -9.07
C GLN A 128 -65.91 47.02 -9.41
N LYS A 129 -65.33 48.23 -9.58
CA LYS A 129 -63.89 48.40 -9.79
C LYS A 129 -63.06 47.85 -8.63
N GLN A 130 -63.44 48.18 -7.39
CA GLN A 130 -62.77 47.67 -6.18
C GLN A 130 -62.86 46.14 -6.08
N VAL A 131 -64.01 45.54 -6.40
CA VAL A 131 -64.18 44.08 -6.41
C VAL A 131 -63.32 43.42 -7.49
N THR A 132 -63.21 43.99 -8.69
CA THR A 132 -62.30 43.48 -9.73
C THR A 132 -60.84 43.59 -9.32
N GLU A 133 -60.45 44.67 -8.64
CA GLU A 133 -59.07 44.88 -8.17
C GLU A 133 -58.71 43.92 -7.03
N ILE A 134 -59.63 43.70 -6.08
CA ILE A 134 -59.48 42.67 -5.05
C ILE A 134 -59.34 41.28 -5.69
N LYS A 135 -60.17 40.95 -6.69
CA LYS A 135 -60.05 39.66 -7.41
C LYS A 135 -58.67 39.51 -8.05
N LYS A 136 -58.16 40.56 -8.69
CA LYS A 136 -56.83 40.58 -9.30
C LYS A 136 -55.73 40.34 -8.26
N LEU A 137 -55.76 41.08 -7.15
CA LEU A 137 -54.80 40.91 -6.04
C LEU A 137 -54.85 39.50 -5.44
N VAL A 138 -56.03 38.91 -5.28
CA VAL A 138 -56.18 37.53 -4.80
C VAL A 138 -55.55 36.53 -5.77
N THR A 139 -55.74 36.70 -7.08
CA THR A 139 -55.09 35.84 -8.09
C THR A 139 -53.57 35.98 -8.08
N GLU A 140 -53.05 37.20 -8.00
CA GLU A 140 -51.60 37.44 -7.92
C GLU A 140 -51.00 36.86 -6.62
N SER A 141 -51.69 37.03 -5.49
CA SER A 141 -51.29 36.44 -4.20
C SER A 141 -51.25 34.91 -4.26
N ARG A 142 -52.25 34.29 -4.89
CA ARG A 142 -52.26 32.82 -5.11
C ARG A 142 -51.11 32.35 -6.00
N GLN A 143 -50.80 33.09 -7.07
CA GLN A 143 -49.66 32.77 -7.93
C GLN A 143 -48.34 32.86 -7.16
N LYS A 144 -48.10 33.97 -6.44
CA LYS A 144 -46.92 34.14 -5.58
C LYS A 144 -46.80 33.04 -4.53
N ASN A 145 -47.91 32.61 -3.93
CA ASN A 145 -47.90 31.52 -2.95
C ASN A 145 -47.51 30.17 -3.59
N ASN A 146 -47.96 29.91 -4.81
CA ASN A 146 -47.55 28.72 -5.56
C ASN A 146 -46.07 28.76 -5.96
N GLU A 147 -45.55 29.93 -6.32
CA GLU A 147 -44.11 30.13 -6.54
C GLU A 147 -43.31 29.90 -5.27
N LEU A 148 -43.75 30.43 -4.13
CA LEU A 148 -43.16 30.17 -2.81
C LEU A 148 -43.09 28.67 -2.49
N LYS A 149 -44.17 27.91 -2.73
CA LYS A 149 -44.17 26.45 -2.55
C LYS A 149 -43.17 25.74 -3.47
N ARG A 150 -43.03 26.20 -4.72
CA ARG A 150 -42.03 25.66 -5.66
C ARG A 150 -40.61 25.96 -5.19
N ILE A 151 -40.37 27.17 -4.68
CA ILE A 151 -39.07 27.56 -4.10
C ILE A 151 -38.77 26.71 -2.86
N GLU A 152 -39.74 26.52 -1.97
CA GLU A 152 -39.58 25.65 -0.79
C GLU A 152 -39.20 24.22 -1.17
N ALA A 153 -39.89 23.63 -2.16
CA ALA A 153 -39.57 22.30 -2.66
C ALA A 153 -38.13 22.22 -3.21
N LYS A 154 -37.71 23.23 -4.00
CA LYS A 154 -36.32 23.32 -4.49
C LYS A 154 -35.31 23.46 -3.37
N LEU A 155 -35.60 24.27 -2.35
CA LEU A 155 -34.73 24.44 -1.18
C LEU A 155 -34.57 23.13 -0.41
N ARG A 156 -35.64 22.35 -0.22
CA ARG A 156 -35.57 21.02 0.40
C ARG A 156 -34.67 20.07 -0.41
N THR A 157 -34.81 20.05 -1.73
CA THR A 157 -33.96 19.24 -2.61
C THR A 157 -32.50 19.67 -2.49
N ILE A 158 -32.20 20.97 -2.59
CA ILE A 158 -30.84 21.51 -2.44
C ILE A 158 -30.26 21.12 -1.08
N ASN A 159 -31.01 21.27 0.01
CA ASN A 159 -30.55 20.89 1.34
C ASN A 159 -30.22 19.40 1.45
N SER A 160 -31.03 18.53 0.84
CA SER A 160 -30.72 17.09 0.80
C SER A 160 -29.44 16.79 0.02
N SER A 161 -29.21 17.46 -1.11
CA SER A 161 -28.00 17.34 -1.90
C SER A 161 -26.75 17.85 -1.17
N ILE A 162 -26.88 18.93 -0.40
CA ILE A 162 -25.80 19.46 0.44
C ILE A 162 -25.40 18.42 1.51
N LEU A 163 -26.37 17.85 2.22
CA LEU A 163 -26.11 16.83 3.25
C LEU A 163 -25.43 15.57 2.68
N ASP A 164 -25.84 15.15 1.48
CA ASP A 164 -25.23 14.01 0.79
C ASP A 164 -23.79 14.32 0.31
N THR A 165 -23.59 15.53 -0.19
CA THR A 165 -22.25 16.04 -0.56
C THR A 165 -21.35 16.12 0.68
N GLU A 166 -21.87 16.59 1.82
CA GLU A 166 -21.14 16.68 3.07
C GLU A 166 -20.72 15.30 3.61
N LYS A 167 -21.59 14.29 3.51
CA LYS A 167 -21.22 12.89 3.79
C LYS A 167 -20.07 12.43 2.89
N THR A 168 -20.20 12.63 1.58
CA THR A 168 -19.19 12.22 0.60
C THR A 168 -17.85 12.92 0.84
N VAL A 169 -17.87 14.21 1.20
CA VAL A 169 -16.68 15.00 1.54
C VAL A 169 -16.03 14.46 2.82
N ASN A 170 -16.81 14.12 3.85
CA ASN A 170 -16.30 13.57 5.08
C ASN A 170 -15.68 12.17 4.89
N GLU A 171 -16.28 11.32 4.07
CA GLU A 171 -15.71 10.01 3.69
C GLU A 171 -14.39 10.18 2.93
N LYS A 172 -14.35 11.05 1.92
CA LYS A 172 -13.09 11.38 1.21
C LYS A 172 -12.03 11.94 2.14
N ARG A 173 -12.41 12.80 3.10
CA ARG A 173 -11.48 13.37 4.08
C ARG A 173 -10.89 12.30 5.00
N LYS A 174 -11.67 11.30 5.42
CA LYS A 174 -11.15 10.12 6.16
C LYS A 174 -10.12 9.34 5.34
N ILE A 175 -10.44 9.05 4.09
CA ILE A 175 -9.52 8.34 3.17
C ILE A 175 -8.21 9.12 3.01
N ILE A 176 -8.28 10.45 2.87
CA ILE A 176 -7.09 11.32 2.77
C ILE A 176 -6.26 11.25 4.06
N THR A 177 -6.88 11.34 5.24
CA THR A 177 -6.15 11.25 6.51
C THR A 177 -5.50 9.88 6.73
N GLU A 178 -6.16 8.79 6.33
CA GLU A 178 -5.60 7.45 6.37
C GLU A 178 -4.41 7.31 5.40
N ALA A 179 -4.54 7.87 4.19
CA ALA A 179 -3.45 7.91 3.21
C ALA A 179 -2.25 8.71 3.71
N ASP A 180 -2.44 9.87 4.34
CA ASP A 180 -1.36 10.68 4.90
C ASP A 180 -0.55 9.91 5.96
N VAL A 181 -1.21 9.15 6.84
CA VAL A 181 -0.55 8.30 7.84
C VAL A 181 0.33 7.24 7.15
N VAL A 182 -0.18 6.61 6.09
CA VAL A 182 0.57 5.60 5.31
C VAL A 182 1.73 6.24 4.55
N ILE A 183 1.55 7.43 4.01
CA ILE A 183 2.60 8.19 3.29
C ILE A 183 3.73 8.56 4.26
N GLU A 184 3.43 9.12 5.44
CA GLU A 184 4.46 9.46 6.42
C GLU A 184 5.19 8.21 6.96
N ALA A 185 4.47 7.10 7.20
CA ALA A 185 5.10 5.83 7.55
C ALA A 185 6.03 5.30 6.45
N SER A 186 5.63 5.44 5.18
CA SER A 186 6.43 5.01 4.03
C SER A 186 7.65 5.89 3.82
N LYS A 187 7.50 7.21 3.96
CA LYS A 187 8.60 8.19 3.94
C LYS A 187 9.65 7.89 5.00
N ASN A 188 9.24 7.60 6.23
CA ASN A 188 10.16 7.20 7.30
C ASN A 188 10.92 5.91 6.99
N LYS A 189 10.26 4.92 6.35
CA LYS A 189 10.94 3.70 5.87
C LYS A 189 11.95 4.00 4.76
N ILE A 190 11.59 4.86 3.80
CA ILE A 190 12.49 5.28 2.72
C ILE A 190 13.74 5.95 3.28
N LEU A 191 13.59 6.90 4.21
CA LEU A 191 14.72 7.57 4.85
C LEU A 191 15.63 6.59 5.60
N LYS A 192 15.05 5.58 6.26
CA LYS A 192 15.83 4.52 6.90
C LYS A 192 16.62 3.70 5.87
N TYR A 193 15.98 3.29 4.78
CA TYR A 193 16.65 2.53 3.72
C TYR A 193 17.73 3.34 3.01
N GLU A 194 17.52 4.64 2.80
CA GLU A 194 18.53 5.54 2.24
C GLU A 194 19.78 5.58 3.12
N LYS A 195 19.61 5.67 4.45
CA LYS A 195 20.71 5.60 5.41
C LYS A 195 21.43 4.25 5.35
N ASP A 196 20.68 3.14 5.35
CA ASP A 196 21.26 1.78 5.27
C ASP A 196 22.02 1.57 3.95
N ILE A 197 21.50 2.08 2.82
CA ILE A 197 22.18 2.03 1.52
C ILE A 197 23.49 2.80 1.57
N GLN A 198 23.51 3.98 2.18
CA GLN A 198 24.71 4.81 2.27
C GLN A 198 25.77 4.19 3.17
N GLU A 199 25.38 3.58 4.29
CA GLU A 199 26.29 2.80 5.14
C GLU A 199 26.88 1.59 4.39
N LYS A 200 26.05 0.85 3.63
CA LYS A 200 26.51 -0.29 2.82
C LYS A 200 27.42 0.15 1.66
N ALA A 201 27.12 1.26 1.00
CA ALA A 201 27.97 1.81 -0.05
C ALA A 201 29.37 2.17 0.48
N ASN A 202 29.43 2.78 1.66
CA ASN A 202 30.69 3.06 2.33
C ASN A 202 31.48 1.79 2.67
N LEU A 203 30.79 0.74 3.15
CA LEU A 203 31.42 -0.55 3.43
C LEU A 203 31.96 -1.20 2.15
N ILE A 204 31.20 -1.18 1.05
CA ILE A 204 31.62 -1.70 -0.25
C ILE A 204 32.88 -0.99 -0.73
N ASN A 205 32.93 0.34 -0.64
CA ASN A 205 34.12 1.12 -1.01
C ASN A 205 35.34 0.76 -0.16
N GLN A 206 35.17 0.54 1.15
CA GLN A 206 36.26 0.10 2.03
C GLN A 206 36.76 -1.30 1.66
N VAL A 207 35.85 -2.24 1.38
CA VAL A 207 36.20 -3.60 0.96
C VAL A 207 36.88 -3.59 -0.39
N HIS A 208 36.41 -2.79 -1.35
CA HIS A 208 37.05 -2.63 -2.65
C HIS A 208 38.49 -2.15 -2.50
N LYS A 209 38.71 -1.10 -1.69
CA LYS A 209 40.05 -0.58 -1.43
C LYS A 209 40.99 -1.64 -0.85
N LYS A 210 40.52 -2.39 0.16
CA LYS A 210 41.30 -3.50 0.75
C LYS A 210 41.57 -4.62 -0.26
N SER A 211 40.60 -4.93 -1.12
CA SER A 211 40.76 -5.93 -2.17
C SER A 211 41.79 -5.51 -3.20
N GLU A 212 41.86 -4.22 -3.51
CA GLU A 212 42.80 -3.67 -4.48
C GLU A 212 44.22 -3.62 -3.89
N GLU A 213 44.37 -3.19 -2.63
CA GLU A 213 45.62 -3.29 -1.87
C GLU A 213 46.13 -4.75 -1.83
N ALA A 214 45.25 -5.72 -1.51
CA ALA A 214 45.62 -7.14 -1.50
C ALA A 214 45.98 -7.68 -2.89
N PHE A 215 45.34 -7.19 -3.95
CA PHE A 215 45.66 -7.58 -5.32
C PHE A 215 47.01 -7.04 -5.77
N GLU A 216 47.35 -5.80 -5.41
CA GLU A 216 48.67 -5.22 -5.62
C GLU A 216 49.75 -6.03 -4.89
N ASP A 217 49.52 -6.40 -3.63
CA ASP A 217 50.43 -7.25 -2.84
C ASP A 217 50.64 -8.63 -3.51
N ILE A 218 49.57 -9.30 -3.93
CA ILE A 218 49.66 -10.60 -4.64
C ILE A 218 50.44 -10.46 -5.94
N THR A 219 50.22 -9.38 -6.69
CA THR A 219 50.93 -9.12 -7.95
C THR A 219 52.42 -8.91 -7.70
N SER A 220 52.76 -8.14 -6.66
CA SER A 220 54.14 -7.92 -6.23
C SER A 220 54.82 -9.23 -5.82
N TRP A 221 54.17 -10.04 -4.98
CA TRP A 221 54.70 -11.35 -4.58
C TRP A 221 54.86 -12.30 -5.77
N HIS A 222 53.96 -12.26 -6.74
CA HIS A 222 54.07 -13.06 -7.95
C HIS A 222 55.30 -12.65 -8.79
N GLU A 223 55.55 -11.36 -8.94
CA GLU A 223 56.72 -10.83 -9.64
C GLU A 223 58.04 -11.18 -8.92
N GLU A 224 58.07 -11.06 -7.59
CA GLU A 224 59.19 -11.47 -6.75
C GLU A 224 59.46 -12.98 -6.84
N ALA A 225 58.41 -13.80 -6.76
CA ALA A 225 58.50 -15.25 -6.88
C ALA A 225 59.00 -15.66 -8.26
N SER A 226 58.48 -15.06 -9.34
CA SER A 226 58.94 -15.30 -10.71
C SER A 226 60.41 -14.93 -10.90
N THR A 227 60.83 -13.78 -10.37
CA THR A 227 62.23 -13.33 -10.39
C THR A 227 63.13 -14.31 -9.62
N THR A 228 62.69 -14.76 -8.45
CA THR A 228 63.42 -15.73 -7.62
C THR A 228 63.52 -17.08 -8.31
N LEU A 229 62.45 -17.57 -8.91
CA LEU A 229 62.44 -18.80 -9.71
C LEU A 229 63.43 -18.70 -10.88
N LYS A 230 63.48 -17.56 -11.58
CA LYS A 230 64.44 -17.33 -12.65
C LYS A 230 65.89 -17.36 -12.13
N LYS A 231 66.16 -16.77 -10.96
CA LYS A 231 67.48 -16.84 -10.30
C LYS A 231 67.84 -18.28 -9.94
N ILE A 232 66.92 -19.03 -9.34
CA ILE A 232 67.10 -20.45 -9.00
C ILE A 232 67.39 -21.25 -10.26
N LYS A 233 66.59 -21.11 -11.32
CA LYS A 233 66.80 -21.80 -12.60
C LYS A 233 68.17 -21.48 -13.20
N ASN A 234 68.59 -20.21 -13.14
CA ASN A 234 69.90 -19.80 -13.63
C ASN A 234 71.04 -20.45 -12.82
N ILE A 235 70.95 -20.44 -11.48
CA ILE A 235 71.92 -21.11 -10.59
C ILE A 235 71.97 -22.61 -10.89
N TYR A 236 70.82 -23.27 -11.06
CA TYR A 236 70.77 -24.70 -11.37
C TYR A 236 71.33 -25.01 -12.76
N GLN A 237 70.99 -24.22 -13.78
CA GLN A 237 71.52 -24.41 -15.13
C GLN A 237 73.04 -24.21 -15.16
N ILE A 238 73.57 -23.24 -14.42
CA ILE A 238 75.01 -23.05 -14.23
C ILE A 238 75.60 -24.24 -13.46
N ALA A 239 75.01 -24.68 -12.35
CA ALA A 239 75.51 -25.80 -11.55
C ALA A 239 75.50 -27.15 -12.31
N GLY A 240 74.47 -27.41 -13.11
CA GLY A 240 74.34 -28.58 -13.97
C GLY A 240 75.34 -28.57 -15.13
N ASN A 241 75.44 -27.45 -15.86
CA ASN A 241 76.33 -27.35 -17.02
C ASN A 241 77.81 -27.13 -16.68
N THR A 242 78.14 -26.56 -15.51
CA THR A 242 79.54 -26.18 -15.18
C THR A 242 80.06 -26.71 -13.84
N GLY A 243 79.21 -27.06 -12.87
CA GLY A 243 79.65 -27.19 -11.47
C GLY A 243 79.87 -28.61 -10.94
N LEU A 244 78.92 -29.53 -11.17
CA LEU A 244 78.92 -30.83 -10.47
C LEU A 244 79.14 -32.02 -11.41
N GLY A 245 78.30 -32.23 -12.42
CA GLY A 245 78.44 -33.35 -13.35
C GLY A 245 79.74 -33.29 -14.17
N GLY A 246 80.03 -32.11 -14.72
CA GLY A 246 81.23 -31.86 -15.52
C GLY A 246 82.55 -31.93 -14.72
N GLU A 247 82.59 -31.39 -13.50
CA GLU A 247 83.79 -31.47 -12.65
C GLU A 247 84.02 -32.89 -12.11
N PHE A 248 82.96 -33.62 -11.74
CA PHE A 248 83.10 -35.04 -11.40
C PHE A 248 83.56 -35.88 -12.60
N ASP A 249 83.08 -35.58 -13.81
CA ASP A 249 83.53 -36.26 -15.02
C ASP A 249 84.99 -35.94 -15.38
N LYS A 250 85.42 -34.68 -15.23
CA LYS A 250 86.84 -34.29 -15.36
C LYS A 250 87.72 -35.03 -14.34
N LYS A 251 87.30 -35.12 -13.09
CA LYS A 251 88.04 -35.88 -12.07
C LYS A 251 88.04 -37.38 -12.38
N ARG A 252 86.93 -37.94 -12.85
CA ARG A 252 86.82 -39.34 -13.30
C ARG A 252 87.77 -39.64 -14.45
N THR A 253 87.86 -38.78 -15.45
CA THR A 253 88.75 -38.97 -16.62
C THR A 253 90.23 -38.87 -16.22
N VAL A 254 90.59 -37.93 -15.33
CA VAL A 254 91.95 -37.84 -14.76
C VAL A 254 92.30 -39.11 -13.97
N LEU A 255 91.42 -39.55 -13.05
CA LEU A 255 91.64 -40.78 -12.27
C LEU A 255 91.72 -42.02 -13.15
N ARG A 256 90.96 -42.09 -14.24
CA ARG A 256 91.03 -43.19 -15.21
C ARG A 256 92.39 -43.22 -15.91
N SER A 257 92.94 -42.05 -16.26
CA SER A 257 94.29 -41.95 -16.83
C SER A 257 95.36 -42.38 -15.82
N GLU A 258 95.23 -41.94 -14.56
CA GLU A 258 96.14 -42.34 -13.48
C GLU A 258 96.09 -43.86 -13.21
N LEU A 259 94.90 -44.45 -13.21
CA LEU A 259 94.72 -45.89 -13.05
C LEU A 259 95.45 -46.67 -14.16
N GLN A 260 95.32 -46.24 -15.41
CA GLN A 260 96.02 -46.83 -16.55
C GLN A 260 97.55 -46.68 -16.43
N LYS A 261 98.04 -45.57 -15.87
CA LYS A 261 99.48 -45.41 -15.57
C LYS A 261 99.94 -46.41 -14.53
N TRP A 262 99.20 -46.57 -13.43
CA TRP A 262 99.54 -47.54 -12.38
C TRP A 262 99.49 -48.98 -12.87
N GLU A 263 98.49 -49.33 -13.70
CA GLU A 263 98.41 -50.63 -14.37
C GLU A 263 99.67 -50.92 -15.21
N LYS A 264 100.11 -49.95 -16.01
CA LYS A 264 101.36 -50.05 -16.77
C LYS A 264 102.58 -50.18 -15.86
N HIS A 265 102.66 -49.40 -14.77
CA HIS A 265 103.77 -49.50 -13.81
C HIS A 265 103.85 -50.87 -13.15
N ILE A 266 102.71 -51.45 -12.74
CA ILE A 266 102.65 -52.81 -12.19
C ILE A 266 103.09 -53.83 -13.25
N PHE A 267 102.60 -53.72 -14.48
CA PHE A 267 102.95 -54.63 -15.56
C PHE A 267 104.46 -54.59 -15.88
N TYR A 268 105.04 -53.40 -16.08
CA TYR A 268 106.46 -53.25 -16.38
C TYR A 268 107.37 -53.65 -15.22
N SER A 269 107.01 -53.30 -13.98
CA SER A 269 107.81 -53.69 -12.80
C SER A 269 107.77 -55.19 -12.55
N THR A 270 106.62 -55.84 -12.78
CA THR A 270 106.48 -57.31 -12.69
C THR A 270 107.27 -58.00 -13.81
N LEU A 271 107.22 -57.48 -15.04
CA LEU A 271 108.01 -57.99 -16.17
C LEU A 271 109.51 -57.83 -15.92
N LEU A 272 109.94 -56.67 -15.41
CA LEU A 272 111.33 -56.40 -15.06
C LEU A 272 111.81 -57.34 -13.95
N LEU A 273 110.99 -57.55 -12.92
CA LEU A 273 111.30 -58.51 -11.85
C LEU A 273 111.47 -59.93 -12.40
N LEU A 274 110.58 -60.35 -13.30
CA LEU A 274 110.68 -61.65 -13.98
C LEU A 274 111.96 -61.76 -14.82
N LEU A 275 112.33 -60.72 -15.57
CA LEU A 275 113.58 -60.69 -16.34
C LEU A 275 114.83 -60.75 -15.45
N ILE A 276 114.83 -60.06 -14.31
CA ILE A 276 115.93 -60.11 -13.34
C ILE A 276 116.04 -61.52 -12.73
N ILE A 277 114.93 -62.14 -12.36
CA ILE A 277 114.93 -63.51 -11.82
C ILE A 277 115.44 -64.49 -12.87
N LEU A 278 114.98 -64.41 -14.12
CA LEU A 278 115.48 -65.23 -15.23
C LEU A 278 116.96 -64.97 -15.50
N GLY A 279 117.41 -63.72 -15.48
CA GLY A 279 118.81 -63.35 -15.66
C GLY A 279 119.71 -63.89 -14.54
N LEU A 280 119.26 -63.81 -13.29
CA LEU A 280 119.96 -64.42 -12.15
C LEU A 280 120.03 -65.95 -12.29
N PHE A 281 118.97 -66.59 -12.78
CA PHE A 281 118.94 -68.02 -13.04
C PHE A 281 119.90 -68.43 -14.16
N LEU A 282 119.92 -67.68 -15.27
CA LEU A 282 120.87 -67.88 -16.39
C LEU A 282 122.33 -67.66 -15.98
N LEU A 283 122.61 -66.62 -15.18
CA LEU A 283 123.95 -66.37 -14.64
C LEU A 283 124.40 -67.51 -13.71
N GLN A 284 123.49 -68.06 -12.90
CA GLN A 284 123.80 -69.20 -12.05
C GLN A 284 124.08 -70.48 -12.87
N LEU A 285 123.31 -70.71 -13.94
CA LEU A 285 123.53 -71.82 -14.89
C LEU A 285 124.87 -71.69 -15.63
N MET A 286 125.29 -70.47 -15.98
CA MET A 286 126.56 -70.21 -16.63
C MET A 286 127.76 -70.53 -15.72
N ILE A 287 127.63 -70.31 -14.41
CA ILE A 287 128.68 -70.63 -13.42
C ILE A 287 128.83 -72.15 -13.22
N VAL A 288 127.76 -72.92 -13.44
CA VAL A 288 127.72 -74.39 -13.23
C VAL A 288 127.80 -75.15 -14.57
N GLU A 289 128.25 -74.48 -15.65
CA GLU A 289 128.46 -75.09 -16.98
C GLU A 289 127.27 -75.93 -17.49
N TRP A 290 126.04 -75.52 -17.17
CA TRP A 290 124.79 -76.19 -17.59
C TRP A 290 124.56 -77.62 -17.05
N GLU A 291 125.31 -78.05 -16.03
CA GLU A 291 125.06 -79.33 -15.35
C GLU A 291 123.97 -79.21 -14.28
N MET A 292 122.76 -79.71 -14.60
CA MET A 292 121.58 -79.63 -13.73
C MET A 292 121.71 -80.41 -12.40
N SER A 293 122.68 -81.34 -12.29
CA SER A 293 122.90 -82.18 -11.11
C SER A 293 123.68 -81.47 -9.97
N ASN A 294 124.43 -80.40 -10.28
CA ASN A 294 125.28 -79.69 -9.32
C ASN A 294 124.68 -78.37 -8.80
N LEU A 295 123.39 -78.14 -9.06
CA LEU A 295 122.70 -76.90 -8.74
C LEU A 295 122.41 -76.80 -7.24
N LYS A 296 123.35 -76.27 -6.46
CA LYS A 296 123.17 -75.96 -5.03
C LYS A 296 122.78 -74.49 -4.87
N PHE A 297 121.65 -74.24 -4.22
CA PHE A 297 121.22 -72.90 -3.82
C PHE A 297 122.08 -72.42 -2.64
N ASP A 298 123.19 -71.78 -2.96
CA ASP A 298 124.14 -71.25 -1.96
C ASP A 298 123.64 -69.93 -1.34
N ALA A 299 124.18 -69.54 -0.19
CA ALA A 299 123.84 -68.29 0.53
C ALA A 299 123.97 -67.04 -0.38
N ASN A 300 124.87 -67.08 -1.36
CA ASN A 300 125.05 -66.03 -2.37
C ASN A 300 123.80 -65.82 -3.25
N PHE A 301 123.00 -66.86 -3.50
CA PHE A 301 121.72 -66.74 -4.22
C PHE A 301 120.69 -65.92 -3.43
N PHE A 302 120.60 -66.15 -2.11
CA PHE A 302 119.71 -65.39 -1.22
C PHE A 302 120.14 -63.92 -1.07
N VAL A 303 121.45 -63.64 -1.05
CA VAL A 303 121.96 -62.25 -1.05
C VAL A 303 121.60 -61.52 -2.35
N ARG A 304 121.69 -62.19 -3.50
CA ARG A 304 121.26 -61.63 -4.80
C ARG A 304 119.75 -61.42 -4.88
N PHE A 305 118.96 -62.29 -4.23
CA PHE A 305 117.52 -62.08 -4.09
C PHE A 305 117.19 -60.88 -3.19
N LEU A 306 118.01 -60.57 -2.18
CA LEU A 306 117.82 -59.37 -1.37
C LEU A 306 117.95 -58.08 -2.22
N ILE A 307 118.76 -58.09 -3.27
CA ILE A 307 118.91 -56.96 -4.22
C ILE A 307 117.59 -56.70 -4.98
N THR A 308 116.71 -57.69 -5.15
CA THR A 308 115.38 -57.50 -5.78
C THR A 308 114.31 -57.00 -4.81
N SER A 309 114.61 -56.93 -3.50
CA SER A 309 113.68 -56.46 -2.47
C SER A 309 113.10 -55.05 -2.72
N PRO A 310 113.87 -54.03 -3.14
CA PRO A 310 113.31 -52.72 -3.48
C PRO A 310 112.28 -52.76 -4.61
N LEU A 311 112.45 -53.69 -5.56
CA LEU A 311 111.54 -53.88 -6.69
C LEU A 311 110.22 -54.53 -6.23
N ILE A 312 110.30 -55.51 -5.33
CA ILE A 312 109.11 -56.14 -4.71
C ILE A 312 108.34 -55.10 -3.89
N PHE A 313 109.04 -54.27 -3.10
CA PHE A 313 108.41 -53.17 -2.36
C PHE A 313 107.71 -52.19 -3.30
N TYR A 314 108.35 -51.82 -4.43
CA TYR A 314 107.75 -50.95 -5.44
C TYR A 314 106.48 -51.56 -6.06
N ILE A 315 106.46 -52.86 -6.34
CA ILE A 315 105.25 -53.56 -6.84
C ILE A 315 104.12 -53.50 -5.81
N ILE A 316 104.41 -53.77 -4.54
CA ILE A 316 103.40 -53.70 -3.46
C ILE A 316 102.87 -52.27 -3.31
N PHE A 317 103.75 -51.26 -3.38
CA PHE A 317 103.37 -49.86 -3.35
C PHE A 317 102.48 -49.48 -4.55
N ALA A 318 102.89 -49.85 -5.77
CA ALA A 318 102.12 -49.60 -6.98
C ALA A 318 100.75 -50.31 -6.94
N ALA A 319 100.68 -51.54 -6.42
CA ALA A 319 99.42 -52.26 -6.22
C ALA A 319 98.50 -51.56 -5.20
N LYS A 320 99.07 -50.99 -4.12
CA LYS A 320 98.31 -50.23 -3.13
C LYS A 320 97.73 -48.94 -3.73
N GLU A 321 98.53 -48.18 -4.47
CA GLU A 321 98.09 -46.95 -5.14
C GLU A 321 97.11 -47.24 -6.29
N TYR A 322 97.26 -48.36 -7.00
CA TYR A 322 96.27 -48.83 -7.97
C TYR A 322 94.91 -49.08 -7.31
N ASN A 323 94.87 -49.82 -6.20
CA ASN A 323 93.62 -50.11 -5.50
C ASN A 323 92.94 -48.85 -4.93
N LYS A 324 93.74 -47.91 -4.41
CA LYS A 324 93.25 -46.61 -3.94
C LYS A 324 92.67 -45.78 -5.10
N THR A 325 93.38 -45.70 -6.22
CA THR A 325 92.94 -44.98 -7.43
C THR A 325 91.68 -45.60 -8.01
N LYS A 326 91.58 -46.94 -8.04
CA LYS A 326 90.40 -47.68 -8.49
C LYS A 326 89.19 -47.36 -7.61
N SER A 327 89.34 -47.42 -6.29
CA SER A 327 88.25 -47.08 -5.36
C SER A 327 87.77 -45.64 -5.53
N LEU A 328 88.71 -44.69 -5.71
CA LEU A 328 88.36 -43.30 -6.00
C LEU A 328 87.63 -43.16 -7.34
N LEU A 329 88.10 -43.84 -8.39
CA LEU A 329 87.46 -43.82 -9.71
C LEU A 329 86.02 -44.34 -9.65
N GLU A 330 85.77 -45.43 -8.93
CA GLU A 330 84.43 -45.98 -8.72
C GLU A 330 83.53 -44.98 -7.98
N LYS A 331 84.03 -44.34 -6.91
CA LYS A 331 83.32 -43.28 -6.18
C LYS A 331 82.92 -42.11 -7.08
N TYR A 332 83.86 -41.57 -7.86
CA TYR A 332 83.57 -40.44 -8.76
C TYR A 332 82.68 -40.85 -9.92
N SER A 333 82.81 -42.08 -10.44
CA SER A 333 81.93 -42.59 -11.51
C SER A 333 80.48 -42.70 -11.05
N PHE A 334 80.24 -43.17 -9.83
CA PHE A 334 78.91 -43.20 -9.23
C PHE A 334 78.34 -41.79 -9.03
N LYS A 335 79.14 -40.85 -8.51
CA LYS A 335 78.73 -39.46 -8.33
C LYS A 335 78.38 -38.79 -9.66
N THR A 336 79.17 -39.01 -10.71
CA THR A 336 78.86 -38.52 -12.07
C THR A 336 77.58 -39.14 -12.61
N ALA A 337 77.36 -40.45 -12.46
CA ALA A 337 76.14 -41.11 -12.95
C ALA A 337 74.87 -40.58 -12.27
N ILE A 338 74.91 -40.37 -10.95
CA ILE A 338 73.79 -39.78 -10.22
C ILE A 338 73.57 -38.33 -10.64
N ALA A 339 74.64 -37.52 -10.73
CA ALA A 339 74.51 -36.12 -11.13
C ALA A 339 73.87 -35.99 -12.53
N LEU A 340 74.29 -36.81 -13.49
CA LEU A 340 73.70 -36.86 -14.83
C LEU A 340 72.25 -37.37 -14.81
N SER A 341 71.94 -38.34 -13.96
CA SER A 341 70.57 -38.86 -13.82
C SER A 341 69.64 -37.80 -13.22
N ILE A 342 70.05 -37.10 -12.16
CA ILE A 342 69.29 -36.01 -11.55
C ILE A 342 69.06 -34.89 -12.58
N ASP A 343 70.10 -34.49 -13.32
CA ASP A 343 69.98 -33.47 -14.36
C ASP A 343 68.98 -33.89 -15.47
N ALA A 344 69.06 -35.13 -15.95
CA ALA A 344 68.10 -35.66 -16.92
C ALA A 344 66.65 -35.70 -16.38
N HIS A 345 66.46 -36.09 -15.12
CA HIS A 345 65.13 -36.12 -14.49
C HIS A 345 64.59 -34.71 -14.24
N ILE A 346 65.43 -33.74 -13.85
CA ILE A 346 65.04 -32.33 -13.73
C ILE A 346 64.60 -31.79 -15.10
N ASN A 347 65.35 -32.08 -16.16
CA ASN A 347 65.02 -31.63 -17.51
C ASN A 347 63.71 -32.25 -18.02
N LEU A 348 63.43 -33.52 -17.70
CA LEU A 348 62.15 -34.17 -18.03
C LEU A 348 60.99 -33.58 -17.22
N LEU A 349 61.16 -33.43 -15.91
CA LEU A 349 60.11 -32.91 -15.01
C LEU A 349 59.77 -31.44 -15.28
N THR A 350 60.73 -30.65 -15.75
CA THR A 350 60.51 -29.24 -16.13
C THR A 350 59.99 -29.05 -17.57
N GLY A 351 60.09 -30.09 -18.41
CA GLY A 351 59.64 -30.08 -19.80
C GLY A 351 58.19 -30.50 -20.03
N ILE A 352 57.55 -31.18 -19.06
CA ILE A 352 56.17 -31.65 -19.17
C ILE A 352 55.20 -30.57 -18.67
N GLU A 353 54.29 -30.10 -19.53
CA GLU A 353 53.35 -29.02 -19.22
C GLU A 353 52.36 -29.37 -18.08
N GLU A 354 51.99 -30.65 -17.92
CA GLU A 354 51.08 -31.11 -16.86
C GLU A 354 51.61 -30.89 -15.43
N PHE A 355 52.93 -30.78 -15.26
CA PHE A 355 53.55 -30.50 -13.96
C PHE A 355 53.68 -28.99 -13.65
N LYS A 356 53.34 -28.10 -14.58
CA LYS A 356 53.30 -26.64 -14.32
C LYS A 356 51.97 -26.17 -13.73
N THR A 357 50.90 -26.94 -13.89
CA THR A 357 49.53 -26.50 -13.59
C THR A 357 49.08 -26.84 -12.16
N ASN A 358 49.75 -27.77 -11.47
CA ASN A 358 49.44 -28.14 -10.09
C ASN A 358 50.39 -27.42 -9.10
N GLU A 359 49.87 -26.69 -8.12
CA GLU A 359 50.71 -26.06 -7.06
C GLU A 359 51.59 -27.11 -6.33
N ASN A 360 51.04 -28.31 -6.09
CA ASN A 360 51.73 -29.38 -5.38
C ASN A 360 52.83 -30.11 -6.19
N SER A 361 52.95 -29.91 -7.50
CA SER A 361 54.00 -30.57 -8.29
C SER A 361 55.36 -29.91 -8.15
N VAL A 362 55.39 -28.58 -7.95
CA VAL A 362 56.64 -27.82 -7.80
C VAL A 362 57.36 -28.23 -6.52
N ASP A 363 56.63 -28.35 -5.40
CA ASP A 363 57.20 -28.78 -4.12
C ASP A 363 57.75 -30.20 -4.17
N ARG A 364 57.05 -31.13 -4.84
CA ARG A 364 57.53 -32.53 -4.99
C ARG A 364 58.77 -32.63 -5.86
N ILE A 365 58.85 -31.80 -6.91
CA ILE A 365 60.05 -31.73 -7.75
C ILE A 365 61.21 -31.17 -6.93
N MET A 366 60.98 -30.11 -6.15
CA MET A 366 62.02 -29.55 -5.27
C MET A 366 62.48 -30.54 -4.21
N ASP A 367 61.58 -31.26 -3.55
CA ASP A 367 61.90 -32.31 -2.57
C ASP A 367 62.69 -33.45 -3.19
N PHE A 368 62.33 -33.89 -4.40
CA PHE A 368 63.07 -34.91 -5.14
C PHE A 368 64.50 -34.44 -5.44
N VAL A 369 64.65 -33.20 -5.90
CA VAL A 369 65.95 -32.59 -6.20
C VAL A 369 66.79 -32.48 -4.92
N MET A 370 66.24 -31.92 -3.84
CA MET A 370 66.93 -31.76 -2.57
C MET A 370 67.32 -33.11 -1.93
N SER A 371 66.45 -34.11 -2.00
CA SER A 371 66.72 -35.48 -1.54
C SER A 371 67.81 -36.16 -2.39
N GLY A 372 67.77 -35.98 -3.72
CA GLY A 372 68.79 -36.47 -4.64
C GLY A 372 70.17 -35.88 -4.35
N PHE A 373 70.24 -34.57 -4.12
CA PHE A 373 71.48 -33.89 -3.74
C PHE A 373 72.00 -34.31 -2.36
N ASN A 374 71.14 -34.39 -1.35
CA ASN A 374 71.55 -34.89 -0.03
C ASN A 374 72.11 -36.32 -0.09
N LYS A 375 71.54 -37.18 -0.96
CA LYS A 375 72.07 -38.53 -1.21
C LYS A 375 73.35 -38.54 -2.05
N LEU A 376 73.58 -37.56 -2.93
CA LEU A 376 74.84 -37.41 -3.68
C LEU A 376 76.03 -37.05 -2.78
N TYR A 377 75.77 -36.24 -1.74
CA TYR A 377 76.78 -35.84 -0.77
C TYR A 377 77.05 -36.90 0.30
N ASN A 378 76.05 -37.69 0.69
CA ASN A 378 76.19 -38.78 1.66
C ASN A 378 76.63 -40.08 0.96
N GLU A 379 77.85 -40.56 1.23
CA GLU A 379 78.39 -41.76 0.57
C GLU A 379 77.51 -43.01 0.81
N PRO A 380 77.31 -43.89 -0.20
CA PRO A 380 76.53 -45.13 -0.04
C PRO A 380 77.25 -46.22 0.78
N TYR A 381 78.53 -46.05 1.14
CA TYR A 381 79.30 -47.05 1.88
C TYR A 381 80.16 -46.43 2.98
N THR A 382 79.56 -46.08 4.11
CA THR A 382 80.31 -45.95 5.36
C THR A 382 80.41 -47.33 6.03
N ASP A 383 81.59 -47.97 5.91
CA ASP A 383 81.97 -49.23 6.59
C ASP A 383 81.75 -49.17 8.12
N GLU A 384 81.67 -47.96 8.69
CA GLU A 384 81.37 -47.72 10.10
C GLU A 384 79.96 -48.14 10.54
N SER A 385 78.94 -47.96 9.71
CA SER A 385 77.55 -48.30 10.05
C SER A 385 77.36 -49.82 10.22
N TYR A 386 77.99 -50.61 9.35
CA TYR A 386 77.90 -52.06 9.39
C TYR A 386 78.71 -52.64 10.56
N ARG A 387 79.92 -52.11 10.81
CA ARG A 387 80.75 -52.48 11.97
C ARG A 387 80.10 -52.11 13.30
N MET A 388 79.41 -50.96 13.37
CA MET A 388 78.70 -50.52 14.58
C MET A 388 77.46 -51.38 14.86
N LYS A 389 76.70 -51.76 13.83
CA LYS A 389 75.58 -52.72 13.96
C LYS A 389 76.06 -54.09 14.44
N LEU A 390 77.19 -54.59 13.94
CA LEU A 390 77.79 -55.85 14.39
C LEU A 390 78.27 -55.79 15.85
N LYS A 391 78.82 -54.65 16.30
CA LYS A 391 79.18 -54.44 17.72
C LYS A 391 77.94 -54.41 18.61
N MET A 392 76.89 -53.68 18.22
CA MET A 392 75.62 -53.60 18.96
C MET A 392 74.97 -54.98 19.13
N ALA A 393 74.88 -55.76 18.05
CA ALA A 393 74.33 -57.11 18.09
C ALA A 393 75.14 -58.04 19.01
N LYS A 394 76.47 -57.90 19.03
CA LYS A 394 77.34 -58.69 19.94
C LYS A 394 77.13 -58.30 21.40
N THR A 395 76.99 -57.01 21.71
CA THR A 395 76.71 -56.53 23.07
C THR A 395 75.31 -56.93 23.57
N GLU A 396 74.32 -56.96 22.69
CA GLU A 396 72.95 -57.40 23.03
C GLU A 396 72.90 -58.89 23.39
N LEU A 397 73.61 -59.72 22.61
CA LEU A 397 73.75 -61.16 22.87
C LEU A 397 74.50 -61.47 24.18
N GLU A 398 75.49 -60.65 24.54
CA GLU A 398 76.16 -60.74 25.85
C GLU A 398 75.27 -60.30 27.02
N LEU A 399 74.39 -59.32 26.80
CA LEU A 399 73.41 -58.87 27.79
C LEU A 399 72.35 -59.94 28.05
N ASP A 400 71.82 -60.57 27.00
CA ASP A 400 70.86 -61.67 27.11
C ASP A 400 71.46 -62.87 27.84
N LYS A 401 72.73 -63.21 27.56
CA LYS A 401 73.45 -64.26 28.32
C LYS A 401 73.61 -63.92 29.79
N LYS A 402 73.87 -62.65 30.13
CA LYS A 402 73.96 -62.18 31.52
C LYS A 402 72.61 -62.21 32.23
N ILE A 403 71.53 -61.87 31.53
CA ILE A 403 70.16 -61.93 32.07
C ILE A 403 69.76 -63.38 32.33
N LEU A 404 70.02 -64.29 31.38
CA LEU A 404 69.75 -65.72 31.55
C LEU A 404 70.52 -66.32 32.72
N THR A 405 71.80 -65.98 32.89
CA THR A 405 72.60 -66.44 34.04
C THR A 405 72.11 -65.86 35.37
N TYR A 406 71.60 -64.62 35.39
CA TYR A 406 70.96 -64.04 36.57
C TYR A 406 69.63 -64.73 36.92
N ILE A 407 68.82 -65.06 35.90
CA ILE A 407 67.56 -65.78 36.08
C ILE A 407 67.81 -67.20 36.61
N ASP A 408 68.80 -67.92 36.07
CA ASP A 408 69.19 -69.24 36.58
C ASP A 408 69.71 -69.16 38.01
N LYS A 409 70.43 -68.10 38.37
CA LYS A 409 70.89 -67.89 39.75
C LYS A 409 69.73 -67.66 40.73
N ILE A 410 68.74 -66.85 40.34
CA ILE A 410 67.52 -66.60 41.15
C ILE A 410 66.67 -67.88 41.28
N LYS A 411 66.67 -68.74 40.26
CA LYS A 411 65.93 -70.01 40.27
C LYS A 411 66.58 -71.09 41.15
N ASN A 412 67.90 -71.04 41.35
CA ASN A 412 68.64 -71.95 42.23
C ASN A 412 68.73 -71.49 43.70
N GLU A 413 68.35 -70.25 44.01
CA GLU A 413 68.29 -69.70 45.38
C GLU A 413 66.88 -69.76 46.01
N ARG A 414 65.91 -70.38 45.32
CA ARG A 414 64.60 -70.81 45.85
C ARG A 414 64.54 -72.32 45.91
#